data_AF-V5G8I9-F1
#
_entry.id   AF-V5G8I9-F1
#
_cell.length_a   1.000
_cell.length_b   1.000
_cell.length_c   1.000
_cell.angle_alpha   90.00
_cell.angle_beta   90.00
_cell.angle_gamma   90.00
#
_symmetry.space_group_name_H-M   'P 1'
#
loop_
_entity.id
_entity.type
_entity.pdbx_description
1 polymer ?
#
loop_
_entity_poly.entity_id
_entity_poly.type
_entity_poly.pdbx_seq_one_letter_code
_entity_poly.pdbx_strand_id
1 'polypeptide(L)'
;DMSFIEKVSRRNVDSNVTLKIQEFPYPPYQRDTIVDEIFLSFLPIFTFVSFIFISPAVLKRVVEEKYSGTKELMKMVGMKPWMLWLGWFIHGLIPMLFSIFGIVLLMKIPIFNRECSPIKYTDGSVLFVFLLLYCMAAIVFCFAISSLFCMPTLAMVAGILIWILSYFVPKYGLGLDKMGNRFPWSSNMLLILFP
;
A
#
# COMPACT_ATOMS: atom_id res chain seq x y z
N ASP A 1 -42.69 -15.21 -1.73
CA ASP A 1 -43.45 -15.85 -2.82
C ASP A 1 -44.73 -16.50 -2.34
N MET A 2 -45.86 -16.01 -2.85
CA MET A 2 -47.20 -16.55 -2.58
C MET A 2 -47.37 -17.99 -3.11
N SER A 3 -46.61 -18.35 -4.16
CA SER A 3 -46.55 -19.70 -4.72
C SER A 3 -45.95 -20.75 -3.75
N PHE A 4 -45.04 -20.35 -2.87
CA PHE A 4 -44.52 -21.24 -1.82
C PHE A 4 -45.60 -21.53 -0.77
N ILE A 5 -46.36 -20.51 -0.38
CA ILE A 5 -47.43 -20.61 0.62
C ILE A 5 -48.59 -21.47 0.09
N GLU A 6 -48.97 -21.30 -1.17
CA GLU A 6 -49.99 -22.12 -1.82
C GLU A 6 -49.60 -23.60 -1.89
N LYS A 7 -48.32 -23.88 -2.20
CA LYS A 7 -47.77 -25.24 -2.26
C LYS A 7 -47.74 -25.94 -0.90
N VAL A 8 -47.47 -25.20 0.19
CA VAL A 8 -47.47 -25.75 1.56
C VAL A 8 -48.89 -25.84 2.14
N SER A 9 -49.76 -24.88 1.84
CA SER A 9 -51.12 -24.78 2.39
C SER A 9 -52.14 -25.70 1.68
N ARG A 10 -51.86 -26.14 0.43
CA ARG A 10 -52.76 -26.94 -0.42
C ARG A 10 -54.18 -26.35 -0.56
N ARG A 11 -54.31 -25.04 -0.47
CA ARG A 11 -55.56 -24.28 -0.68
C ARG A 11 -55.26 -23.09 -1.58
N ASN A 12 -56.20 -22.77 -2.47
CA ASN A 12 -56.18 -21.50 -3.22
C ASN A 12 -56.25 -20.35 -2.21
N VAL A 13 -55.21 -19.51 -2.17
CA VAL A 13 -55.12 -18.40 -1.23
C VAL A 13 -55.79 -17.19 -1.86
N ASP A 14 -56.88 -16.71 -1.24
CA ASP A 14 -57.58 -15.49 -1.68
C ASP A 14 -56.63 -14.28 -1.72
N SER A 15 -56.82 -13.42 -2.73
CA SER A 15 -55.94 -12.28 -3.05
C SER A 15 -55.90 -11.15 -2.01
N ASN A 16 -56.62 -11.28 -0.90
CA ASN A 16 -56.75 -10.25 0.15
C ASN A 16 -55.79 -10.45 1.34
N VAL A 17 -54.73 -11.25 1.18
CA VAL A 17 -53.72 -11.46 2.22
C VAL A 17 -52.67 -10.35 2.16
N THR A 18 -52.62 -9.50 3.20
CA THR A 18 -51.59 -8.47 3.33
C THR A 18 -50.27 -9.11 3.76
N LEU A 19 -49.39 -9.38 2.79
CA LEU A 19 -48.04 -9.88 3.05
C LEU A 19 -47.15 -8.75 3.57
N LYS A 20 -46.56 -8.94 4.76
CA LYS A 20 -45.51 -8.07 5.29
C LYS A 20 -44.19 -8.82 5.27
N ILE A 21 -43.21 -8.21 4.63
CA ILE A 21 -41.83 -8.71 4.64
C ILE A 21 -41.17 -8.14 5.90
N GLN A 22 -40.58 -9.01 6.70
CA GLN A 22 -39.81 -8.63 7.88
C GLN A 22 -38.43 -9.26 7.76
N GLU A 23 -37.40 -8.44 7.95
CA GLU A 23 -36.03 -8.94 8.05
C GLU A 23 -35.81 -9.65 9.38
N PHE A 24 -35.05 -10.74 9.37
CA PHE A 24 -34.63 -11.39 10.61
C PHE A 24 -33.75 -10.45 11.44
N PRO A 25 -33.92 -10.39 12.77
CA PRO A 25 -33.09 -9.56 13.62
C PRO A 25 -31.64 -10.04 13.55
N TYR A 26 -30.73 -9.14 13.17
CA TYR A 26 -29.30 -9.42 13.16
C TYR A 26 -28.72 -9.29 14.57
N PRO A 27 -27.74 -10.14 14.94
CA PRO A 27 -27.04 -10.00 16.21
C PRO A 27 -26.31 -8.65 16.30
N PRO A 28 -26.06 -8.13 17.52
CA PRO A 28 -25.34 -6.88 17.69
C PRO A 28 -23.91 -7.02 17.14
N TYR A 29 -23.59 -6.22 16.12
CA TYR A 29 -22.24 -6.11 15.56
C TYR A 29 -21.68 -4.72 15.87
N GLN A 30 -20.40 -4.66 16.22
CA GLN A 30 -19.67 -3.40 16.24
C GLN A 30 -19.20 -3.11 14.82
N ARG A 31 -19.60 -1.95 14.29
CA ARG A 31 -19.18 -1.54 12.96
C ARG A 31 -17.85 -0.80 13.07
N ASP A 32 -16.80 -1.50 12.69
CA ASP A 32 -15.42 -1.04 12.71
C ASP A 32 -15.10 -0.14 11.49
N THR A 33 -16.03 0.74 11.10
CA THR A 33 -15.83 1.66 9.97
C THR A 33 -14.67 2.60 10.19
N ILE A 34 -14.41 2.97 11.45
CA ILE A 34 -13.31 3.86 11.80
C ILE A 34 -11.95 3.18 11.57
N VAL A 35 -11.78 1.91 11.93
CA VAL A 35 -10.49 1.23 11.72
C VAL A 35 -10.24 0.92 10.24
N ASP A 36 -11.30 0.59 9.49
CA ASP A 36 -11.20 0.30 8.07
C ASP A 36 -10.88 1.57 7.26
N GLU A 37 -11.57 2.69 7.54
CA GLU A 37 -11.26 3.99 6.94
C GLU A 37 -9.87 4.47 7.35
N ILE A 38 -9.47 4.25 8.60
CA ILE A 38 -8.16 4.71 9.07
C ILE A 38 -7.03 3.93 8.38
N PHE A 39 -7.15 2.61 8.33
CA PHE A 39 -6.13 1.74 7.74
C PHE A 39 -6.04 1.92 6.22
N LEU A 40 -7.18 1.94 5.52
CA LEU A 40 -7.20 2.03 4.06
C LEU A 40 -6.88 3.44 3.53
N SER A 41 -7.09 4.49 4.32
CA SER A 41 -6.88 5.86 3.88
C SER A 41 -5.58 6.45 4.39
N PHE A 42 -5.29 6.37 5.70
CA PHE A 42 -4.11 7.06 6.26
C PHE A 42 -2.80 6.32 6.01
N LEU A 43 -2.76 4.99 6.15
CA LEU A 43 -1.54 4.22 5.94
C LEU A 43 -0.92 4.46 4.56
N PRO A 44 -1.66 4.34 3.43
CA PRO A 44 -1.10 4.60 2.11
C PRO A 44 -0.73 6.07 1.87
N ILE A 45 -1.42 7.03 2.52
CA ILE A 45 -1.05 8.45 2.44
C ILE A 45 0.30 8.69 3.14
N PHE A 46 0.50 8.14 4.33
CA PHE A 46 1.76 8.30 5.08
C PHE A 46 2.93 7.63 4.38
N THR A 47 2.75 6.43 3.81
CA THR A 47 3.79 5.76 3.04
C THR A 47 4.11 6.56 1.77
N PHE A 48 3.11 7.03 1.03
CA PHE A 48 3.31 7.85 -0.16
C PHE A 48 4.15 9.11 0.13
N VAL A 49 3.74 9.92 1.11
CA VAL A 49 4.45 11.17 1.49
C VAL A 49 5.88 10.89 1.96
N SER A 50 6.08 9.77 2.64
CA SER A 50 7.41 9.41 3.16
C SER A 50 8.38 8.99 2.06
N PHE A 51 7.91 8.19 1.08
CA PHE A 51 8.81 7.58 0.10
C PHE A 51 8.95 8.37 -1.21
N ILE A 52 8.05 9.30 -1.52
CA ILE A 52 8.08 10.10 -2.77
C ILE A 52 9.40 10.85 -2.97
N PHE A 53 10.07 11.28 -1.90
CA PHE A 53 11.38 11.93 -1.99
C PHE A 53 12.55 10.97 -1.72
N ILE A 54 12.37 10.02 -0.80
CA ILE A 54 13.44 9.11 -0.38
C ILE A 54 13.82 8.15 -1.51
N SER A 55 12.84 7.46 -2.12
CA SER A 55 13.12 6.43 -3.12
C SER A 55 13.75 7.00 -4.40
N PRO A 56 13.24 8.09 -5.00
CA PRO A 56 13.87 8.69 -6.18
C PRO A 56 15.23 9.32 -5.90
N ALA A 57 15.50 9.74 -4.65
CA ALA A 57 16.83 10.21 -4.25
C ALA A 57 17.84 9.05 -4.22
N VAL A 58 17.47 7.87 -3.70
CA VAL A 58 18.32 6.67 -3.76
C VAL A 58 18.57 6.26 -5.21
N LEU A 59 17.52 6.24 -6.05
CA LEU A 59 17.63 5.98 -7.49
C LEU A 59 18.64 6.94 -8.16
N LYS A 60 18.52 8.25 -7.90
CA LYS A 60 19.43 9.25 -8.48
C LYS A 60 20.87 8.94 -8.10
N ARG A 61 21.16 8.66 -6.82
CA ARG A 61 22.53 8.41 -6.36
C ARG A 61 23.16 7.19 -7.03
N VAL A 62 22.38 6.13 -7.26
CA VAL A 62 22.84 4.92 -7.97
C VAL A 62 23.17 5.25 -9.44
N VAL A 63 22.34 6.06 -10.10
CA VAL A 63 22.58 6.47 -11.50
C VAL A 63 23.73 7.49 -11.57
N GLU A 64 23.91 8.33 -10.56
CA GLU A 64 25.00 9.30 -10.46
C GLU A 64 26.37 8.61 -10.36
N GLU A 65 26.48 7.55 -9.55
CA GLU A 65 27.72 6.76 -9.47
C GLU A 65 28.02 5.99 -10.78
N LYS A 66 26.96 5.53 -11.47
CA LYS A 66 27.08 4.94 -12.81
C LYS A 66 27.56 5.98 -13.83
N TYR A 67 27.02 7.21 -13.76
CA TYR A 67 27.33 8.30 -14.69
C TYR A 67 28.75 8.85 -14.49
N SER A 68 29.22 8.98 -13.25
CA SER A 68 30.58 9.46 -12.95
C SER A 68 31.68 8.44 -13.25
N GLY A 69 31.31 7.18 -13.53
CA GLY A 69 32.27 6.09 -13.73
C GLY A 69 32.98 5.63 -12.44
N THR A 70 32.58 6.14 -11.27
CA THR A 70 33.17 5.78 -9.97
C THR A 70 33.09 4.27 -9.72
N LYS A 71 31.99 3.65 -10.18
CA LYS A 71 31.79 2.19 -10.11
C LYS A 71 32.87 1.39 -10.85
N GLU A 72 33.35 1.89 -12.00
CA GLU A 72 34.37 1.21 -12.80
C GLU A 72 35.76 1.42 -12.20
N LEU A 73 36.03 2.64 -11.70
CA LEU A 73 37.24 2.94 -10.95
C LEU A 73 37.40 2.00 -9.74
N MET A 74 36.35 1.81 -8.94
CA MET A 74 36.39 0.91 -7.79
C MET A 74 36.64 -0.56 -8.19
N LYS A 75 36.15 -1.00 -9.35
CA LYS A 75 36.45 -2.34 -9.87
C LYS A 75 37.92 -2.47 -10.28
N MET A 76 38.53 -1.43 -10.85
CA MET A 76 39.96 -1.42 -11.20
C MET A 76 40.86 -1.51 -9.96
N VAL A 77 40.40 -0.99 -8.81
CA VAL A 77 41.09 -1.12 -7.51
C VAL A 77 40.96 -2.53 -6.91
N GLY A 78 40.20 -3.44 -7.55
CA GLY A 78 40.04 -4.82 -7.12
C GLY A 78 38.84 -5.07 -6.20
N MET A 79 37.91 -4.11 -6.07
CA MET A 79 36.67 -4.35 -5.33
C MET A 79 35.76 -5.33 -6.08
N LYS A 80 35.23 -6.29 -5.32
CA LYS A 80 34.27 -7.26 -5.82
C LYS A 80 32.92 -6.60 -6.15
N PRO A 81 32.28 -6.90 -7.31
CA PRO A 81 31.04 -6.26 -7.73
C PRO A 81 29.86 -6.40 -6.76
N TRP A 82 29.76 -7.53 -6.07
CA TRP A 82 28.70 -7.79 -5.09
C TRP A 82 28.75 -6.85 -3.88
N MET A 83 29.95 -6.40 -3.50
CA MET A 83 30.12 -5.49 -2.37
C MET A 83 29.55 -4.11 -2.68
N LEU A 84 29.63 -3.67 -3.93
CA LEU A 84 29.02 -2.42 -4.39
C LEU A 84 27.50 -2.49 -4.31
N TRP A 85 26.90 -3.58 -4.81
CA TRP A 85 25.44 -3.77 -4.74
C TRP A 85 24.93 -3.83 -3.29
N LEU A 86 25.66 -4.52 -2.40
CA LEU A 86 25.34 -4.55 -0.97
C LEU A 86 25.50 -3.17 -0.32
N GLY A 87 26.55 -2.41 -0.69
CA GLY A 87 26.75 -1.04 -0.20
C GLY A 87 25.57 -0.13 -0.57
N TRP A 88 25.12 -0.18 -1.82
CA TRP A 88 23.93 0.55 -2.25
C TRP A 88 22.66 0.12 -1.55
N PHE A 89 22.50 -1.20 -1.32
CA PHE A 89 21.34 -1.72 -0.60
C PHE A 89 21.30 -1.20 0.84
N ILE A 90 22.43 -1.26 1.57
CA ILE A 90 22.53 -0.76 2.94
C ILE A 90 22.34 0.76 2.97
N HIS A 91 22.96 1.50 2.06
CA HIS A 91 22.83 2.96 1.96
C HIS A 91 21.38 3.38 1.69
N GLY A 92 20.64 2.64 0.87
CA GLY A 92 19.21 2.88 0.65
C GLY A 92 18.34 2.49 1.84
N LEU A 93 18.70 1.43 2.57
CA LEU A 93 17.93 0.88 3.67
C LEU A 93 17.96 1.76 4.93
N ILE A 94 19.09 2.41 5.23
CA ILE A 94 19.23 3.30 6.40
C ILE A 94 18.17 4.41 6.45
N PRO A 95 18.02 5.31 5.43
CA PRO A 95 17.02 6.37 5.47
C PRO A 95 15.59 5.84 5.47
N MET A 96 15.34 4.69 4.82
CA MET A 96 14.02 4.04 4.84
C MET A 96 13.68 3.49 6.23
N LEU A 97 14.63 2.91 6.97
CA LEU A 97 14.40 2.45 8.35
C LEU A 97 13.98 3.59 9.27
N PHE A 98 14.65 4.75 9.20
CA PHE A 98 14.27 5.92 9.99
C PHE A 98 12.85 6.39 9.65
N SER A 99 12.47 6.37 8.37
CA SER A 99 11.13 6.71 7.94
C SER A 99 10.08 5.73 8.46
N ILE A 100 10.30 4.41 8.33
CA ILE A 100 9.39 3.37 8.83
C ILE A 100 9.22 3.48 10.35
N PHE A 101 10.30 3.71 11.08
CA PHE A 101 10.23 3.91 12.52
C PHE A 101 9.35 5.10 12.87
N GLY A 102 9.48 6.21 12.12
CA GLY A 102 8.60 7.37 12.24
C GLY A 102 7.13 7.05 11.94
N ILE A 103 6.84 6.28 10.89
CA ILE A 103 5.46 5.89 10.53
C ILE A 103 4.84 5.00 11.62
N VAL A 104 5.59 4.01 12.13
CA VAL A 104 5.13 3.11 13.21
C VAL A 104 4.86 3.91 14.48
N LEU A 105 5.76 4.85 14.82
CA LEU A 105 5.60 5.72 15.97
C LEU A 105 4.36 6.60 15.83
N LEU A 106 4.14 7.19 14.65
CA LEU A 106 2.99 8.04 14.35
C LEU A 106 1.67 7.27 14.40
N MET A 107 1.64 6.04 13.90
CA MET A 107 0.45 5.18 13.95
C MET A 107 0.14 4.66 15.35
N LYS A 108 1.16 4.42 16.19
CA LYS A 108 0.97 3.85 17.53
C LYS A 108 0.68 4.92 18.58
N ILE A 109 1.38 6.07 18.52
CA ILE A 109 1.21 7.14 19.50
C ILE A 109 -0.07 7.93 19.18
N PRO A 110 -1.00 8.10 20.14
CA PRO A 110 -2.13 8.99 19.98
C PRO A 110 -1.65 10.45 20.06
N ILE A 111 -1.17 11.00 18.95
CA ILE A 111 -0.60 12.36 18.90
C ILE A 111 -1.69 13.45 19.06
N PHE A 112 -2.97 13.13 18.88
CA PHE A 112 -4.06 14.11 18.73
C PHE A 112 -5.22 13.95 19.73
N ASN A 113 -4.97 13.60 21.00
CA ASN A 113 -6.02 13.52 22.05
C ASN A 113 -7.27 12.69 21.66
N ARG A 114 -7.17 11.82 20.64
CA ARG A 114 -8.21 10.84 20.32
C ARG A 114 -7.92 9.59 21.14
N GLU A 115 -8.88 9.22 21.98
CA GLU A 115 -8.81 8.08 22.91
C GLU A 115 -8.60 6.72 22.22
N CYS A 116 -8.69 6.67 20.90
CA CYS A 116 -8.47 5.46 20.12
C CYS A 116 -7.18 5.57 19.32
N SER A 117 -6.18 4.77 19.71
CA SER A 117 -5.08 4.43 18.82
C SER A 117 -5.68 3.87 17.51
N PRO A 118 -5.21 4.32 16.33
CA PRO A 118 -5.62 3.84 15.00
C PRO A 118 -5.71 2.32 14.88
N ILE A 119 -4.88 1.59 15.64
CA ILE A 119 -4.76 0.14 15.56
C ILE A 119 -4.75 -0.44 16.97
N LYS A 120 -5.93 -0.73 17.52
CA LYS A 120 -6.08 -1.21 18.91
C LYS A 120 -5.69 -2.69 19.09
N TYR A 121 -5.79 -3.50 18.03
CA TYR A 121 -5.64 -4.95 18.11
C TYR A 121 -4.36 -5.52 17.47
N THR A 122 -3.60 -4.72 16.72
CA THR A 122 -2.40 -5.20 16.02
C THR A 122 -1.14 -4.75 16.73
N ASP A 123 -0.23 -5.70 16.96
CA ASP A 123 1.11 -5.38 17.45
C ASP A 123 1.89 -4.54 16.44
N GLY A 124 2.47 -3.44 16.91
CA GLY A 124 3.27 -2.54 16.06
C GLY A 124 4.50 -3.20 15.43
N SER A 125 4.96 -4.34 15.98
CA SER A 125 6.03 -5.16 15.40
C SER A 125 5.64 -5.76 14.06
N VAL A 126 4.39 -6.22 13.89
CA VAL A 126 3.89 -6.79 12.65
C VAL A 126 3.86 -5.73 11.56
N LEU A 127 3.40 -4.52 11.90
CA LEU A 127 3.38 -3.37 11.00
C LEU A 127 4.81 -2.96 10.60
N PHE A 128 5.75 -2.94 11.55
CA PHE A 128 7.15 -2.66 11.25
C PHE A 128 7.76 -3.67 10.27
N VAL A 129 7.56 -4.97 10.49
CA VAL A 129 8.08 -6.02 9.59
C VAL A 129 7.44 -5.91 8.20
N PHE A 130 6.14 -5.65 8.13
CA PHE A 130 5.44 -5.44 6.85
C PHE A 130 6.00 -4.26 6.06
N LEU A 131 6.19 -3.09 6.71
CA LEU A 131 6.78 -1.93 6.05
C LEU A 131 8.26 -2.16 5.67
N LEU A 132 9.00 -2.91 6.47
CA LEU A 132 10.39 -3.25 6.17
C LEU A 132 10.52 -4.10 4.90
N LEU A 133 9.65 -5.09 4.73
CA LEU A 133 9.54 -5.88 3.50
C LEU A 133 9.20 -5.01 2.29
N TYR A 134 8.26 -4.06 2.47
CA TYR A 134 7.93 -3.08 1.43
C TYR A 134 9.14 -2.23 1.03
N CYS A 135 9.93 -1.73 1.99
CA CYS A 135 11.14 -0.95 1.69
C CYS A 135 12.22 -1.77 0.97
N MET A 136 12.41 -3.03 1.36
CA MET A 136 13.34 -3.92 0.64
C MET A 136 12.91 -4.11 -0.82
N ALA A 137 11.62 -4.33 -1.07
CA ALA A 137 11.07 -4.42 -2.43
C ALA A 137 11.23 -3.11 -3.21
N ALA A 138 10.97 -1.96 -2.57
CA ALA A 138 11.13 -0.63 -3.15
C ALA A 138 12.59 -0.35 -3.59
N ILE A 139 13.58 -0.73 -2.77
CA ILE A 139 15.01 -0.56 -3.10
C ILE A 139 15.38 -1.41 -4.33
N VAL A 140 14.96 -2.66 -4.36
CA VAL A 140 15.22 -3.56 -5.50
C VAL A 140 14.54 -3.03 -6.77
N PHE A 141 13.33 -2.48 -6.65
CA PHE A 141 12.64 -1.82 -7.75
C PHE A 141 13.39 -0.59 -8.26
N CYS A 142 13.91 0.26 -7.35
CA CYS A 142 14.78 1.38 -7.74
C CYS A 142 16.04 0.88 -8.47
N PHE A 143 16.65 -0.22 -8.05
CA PHE A 143 17.80 -0.79 -8.78
C PHE A 143 17.41 -1.30 -10.17
N ALA A 144 16.25 -1.92 -10.33
CA ALA A 144 15.75 -2.33 -11.63
C ALA A 144 15.57 -1.12 -12.57
N ILE A 145 14.93 -0.05 -12.08
CA ILE A 145 14.74 1.20 -12.83
C ILE A 145 16.08 1.85 -13.17
N SER A 146 17.05 1.86 -12.23
CA SER A 146 18.36 2.49 -12.45
C SER A 146 19.13 1.93 -13.64
N SER A 147 18.86 0.67 -14.02
CA SER A 147 19.50 0.03 -15.17
C SER A 147 19.13 0.68 -16.50
N LEU A 148 17.91 1.22 -16.60
CA LEU A 148 17.33 1.81 -17.81
C LEU A 148 17.81 3.24 -18.09
N PHE A 149 18.32 3.92 -17.07
CA PHE A 149 18.71 5.33 -17.17
C PHE A 149 20.23 5.51 -17.21
N CYS A 150 20.67 6.51 -17.98
CA CYS A 150 22.07 6.95 -18.04
C CYS A 150 22.28 8.32 -17.41
N MET A 151 21.24 9.16 -17.36
CA MET A 151 21.31 10.52 -16.80
C MET A 151 20.66 10.58 -15.41
N PRO A 152 21.35 11.05 -14.35
CA PRO A 152 20.83 11.02 -12.97
C PRO A 152 19.60 11.91 -12.75
N THR A 153 19.57 13.08 -13.39
CA THR A 153 18.46 14.04 -13.29
C THR A 153 17.18 13.48 -13.92
N LEU A 154 17.29 12.84 -15.09
CA LEU A 154 16.18 12.18 -15.76
C LEU A 154 15.64 11.00 -14.92
N ALA A 155 16.54 10.19 -14.35
CA ALA A 155 16.16 9.06 -13.50
C ALA A 155 15.38 9.52 -12.25
N MET A 156 15.79 10.63 -11.63
CA MET A 156 15.07 11.21 -10.48
C MET A 156 13.66 11.64 -10.86
N VAL A 157 13.50 12.40 -11.95
CA VAL A 157 12.19 12.89 -12.41
C VAL A 157 11.28 11.71 -12.79
N ALA A 158 11.81 10.73 -13.53
CA ALA A 158 11.08 9.51 -13.86
C ALA A 158 10.68 8.72 -12.60
N GLY A 159 11.57 8.58 -11.62
CA GLY A 159 11.28 7.91 -10.35
C GLY A 159 10.15 8.59 -9.56
N ILE A 160 10.14 9.93 -9.51
CA ILE A 160 9.06 10.69 -8.89
C ILE A 160 7.74 10.47 -9.64
N LEU A 161 7.75 10.53 -10.97
CA LEU A 161 6.57 10.30 -11.79
C LEU A 161 6.00 8.88 -11.60
N ILE A 162 6.87 7.87 -11.52
CA ILE A 162 6.47 6.48 -11.25
C ILE A 162 5.76 6.38 -9.89
N TRP A 163 6.32 6.98 -8.84
CA TRP A 163 5.72 6.97 -7.50
C TRP A 163 4.37 7.70 -7.45
N ILE A 164 4.25 8.83 -8.16
CA ILE A 164 2.99 9.57 -8.28
C ILE A 164 1.95 8.73 -9.01
N LEU A 165 2.31 8.13 -10.16
CA LEU A 165 1.41 7.28 -10.92
C LEU A 165 0.95 6.07 -10.11
N SER A 166 1.86 5.46 -9.35
CA SER A 166 1.55 4.30 -8.51
C SER A 166 0.51 4.58 -7.43
N TYR A 167 0.52 5.78 -6.84
CA TYR A 167 -0.52 6.19 -5.88
C TYR A 167 -1.84 6.62 -6.56
N PHE A 168 -1.75 7.38 -7.66
CA PHE A 168 -2.94 7.93 -8.33
C PHE A 168 -3.71 6.89 -9.15
N VAL A 169 -3.03 5.96 -9.82
CA VAL A 169 -3.68 4.98 -10.71
C VAL A 169 -4.65 4.06 -9.95
N PRO A 170 -4.29 3.45 -8.81
CA PRO A 170 -5.23 2.67 -8.01
C PRO A 170 -6.34 3.55 -7.45
N LYS A 171 -6.01 4.72 -6.87
CA LYS A 171 -7.00 5.56 -6.18
C LYS A 171 -8.09 6.12 -7.11
N TYR A 172 -7.70 6.57 -8.31
CA TYR A 172 -8.62 7.19 -9.27
C TYR A 172 -9.07 6.22 -10.37
N GLY A 173 -8.22 5.27 -10.76
CA GLY A 173 -8.56 4.23 -11.73
C GLY A 173 -9.58 3.23 -11.20
N LEU A 174 -9.57 2.91 -9.90
CA LEU A 174 -10.62 2.10 -9.25
C LEU A 174 -11.91 2.90 -8.99
N GLY A 175 -11.91 4.22 -9.22
CA GLY A 175 -13.10 5.08 -9.15
C GLY A 175 -14.09 4.87 -10.31
N LEU A 176 -13.75 4.04 -11.29
CA LEU A 176 -14.63 3.64 -12.40
C LEU A 176 -15.52 2.44 -12.09
N ASP A 177 -15.58 1.95 -10.85
CA ASP A 177 -16.65 1.03 -10.44
C ASP A 177 -17.64 1.66 -9.45
N LYS A 178 -18.34 2.71 -9.94
CA LYS A 178 -19.65 3.09 -9.40
C LYS A 178 -20.75 2.07 -9.79
N MET A 179 -20.41 0.95 -10.45
CA MET A 179 -21.32 -0.13 -10.85
C MET A 179 -21.01 -1.45 -10.12
N GLY A 180 -20.77 -1.38 -8.82
CA GLY A 180 -21.08 -2.51 -7.92
C GLY A 180 -20.20 -3.76 -8.01
N ASN A 181 -19.07 -3.78 -8.71
CA ASN A 181 -18.09 -4.86 -8.59
C ASN A 181 -16.83 -4.38 -7.87
N ARG A 182 -16.81 -4.48 -6.54
CA ARG A 182 -15.53 -4.35 -5.81
C ARG A 182 -14.56 -5.38 -6.37
N PHE A 183 -13.48 -4.92 -7.00
CA PHE A 183 -12.36 -5.79 -7.35
C PHE A 183 -12.01 -6.68 -6.14
N PRO A 184 -11.73 -7.98 -6.35
CA PRO A 184 -11.44 -8.89 -5.25
C PRO A 184 -10.32 -8.29 -4.38
N TRP A 185 -10.49 -8.38 -3.06
CA TRP A 185 -9.65 -7.70 -2.07
C TRP A 185 -8.14 -7.91 -2.30
N SER A 186 -7.76 -9.09 -2.83
CA SER A 186 -6.39 -9.40 -3.24
C SER A 186 -5.84 -8.50 -4.34
N SER A 187 -6.62 -8.19 -5.37
CA SER A 187 -6.21 -7.34 -6.49
C SER A 187 -6.07 -5.87 -6.10
N ASN A 188 -6.92 -5.38 -5.18
CA ASN A 188 -6.77 -4.04 -4.60
C ASN A 188 -5.55 -3.95 -3.69
N MET A 189 -5.26 -4.99 -2.89
CA MET A 189 -4.02 -5.03 -2.10
C MET A 189 -2.77 -5.06 -2.99
N LEU A 190 -2.78 -5.82 -4.09
CA LEU A 190 -1.65 -5.95 -5.01
C LEU A 190 -1.37 -4.65 -5.77
N LEU A 191 -2.41 -3.93 -6.19
CA LEU A 191 -2.30 -2.61 -6.82
C LEU A 191 -1.81 -1.53 -5.86
N ILE A 192 -2.13 -1.63 -4.57
CA ILE A 192 -1.61 -0.74 -3.51
C ILE A 192 -0.16 -1.10 -3.13
N LEU A 193 0.28 -2.34 -3.42
CA LEU A 193 1.63 -2.84 -3.14
C LEU A 193 2.64 -2.56 -4.26
N PHE A 194 2.17 -2.11 -5.43
CA PHE A 194 3.10 -1.51 -6.39
C PHE A 194 3.68 -0.24 -5.74
N PRO A 195 5.03 -0.11 -5.69
CA PRO A 195 5.68 1.09 -5.18
C PRO A 195 5.35 2.32 -6.03
#